data_AF-A0A0P9DQP7-F1
#
_entry.id   AF-A0A0P9DQP7-F1
#
_cell.length_a   1.000
_cell.length_b   1.000
_cell.length_c   1.000
_cell.angle_alpha   90.00
_cell.angle_beta   90.00
_cell.angle_gamma   90.00
#
_symmetry.space_group_name_H-M   'P 1'
#
loop_
_entity.id
_entity.type
_entity.pdbx_description
1 polymer ?
#
loop_
_entity_poly.entity_id
_entity_poly.type
_entity_poly.pdbx_seq_one_letter_code
_entity_poly.pdbx_strand_id
1 'polypeptide(L)'
;LIMREPLGGAAPPGTFFDYAPIHLLTTATLERLREVYPAGTFDARRFRPNIVIAPAQTAAGFTENSWLGQTLLIGSGLRLRTIDPSPRCIVTTLPQWGLPHDPAILRTIAQANAVASITAAPGEMFSAVVGIYAGALGDGALQVGDAVRLLGSPASGQ
;
A
#
# COMPACT_ATOMS: atom_id res chain seq x y z
N LEU A 1 -16.23 21.32 1.51
CA LEU A 1 -17.07 20.15 1.16
C LEU A 1 -16.69 19.03 2.12
N ILE A 2 -17.62 18.48 2.90
CA ILE A 2 -17.39 17.19 3.56
C ILE A 2 -17.68 16.14 2.49
N MET A 3 -16.64 15.58 1.89
CA MET A 3 -16.77 14.49 0.92
C MET A 3 -17.35 13.29 1.66
N ARG A 4 -18.54 12.83 1.24
CA ARG A 4 -19.14 11.58 1.73
C ARG A 4 -18.49 10.41 1.00
N GLU A 5 -17.22 10.14 1.28
CA GLU A 5 -16.64 8.85 0.94
C GLU A 5 -17.03 7.85 2.02
N PRO A 6 -17.71 6.74 1.68
CA PRO A 6 -18.04 5.73 2.66
C PRO A 6 -16.75 5.10 3.19
N LEU A 7 -16.52 5.22 4.50
CA LEU A 7 -15.49 4.46 5.21
C LEU A 7 -15.63 2.98 4.84
N GLY A 8 -14.51 2.36 4.47
CA GLY A 8 -14.50 0.94 4.11
C GLY A 8 -15.16 0.63 2.76
N GLY A 9 -15.19 1.58 1.82
CA GLY A 9 -15.84 1.40 0.51
C GLY A 9 -15.36 0.18 -0.31
N ALA A 10 -14.16 -0.34 -0.03
CA ALA A 10 -13.62 -1.57 -0.62
C ALA A 10 -13.46 -2.72 0.40
N ALA A 11 -14.04 -2.59 1.59
CA ALA A 11 -13.98 -3.57 2.66
C ALA A 11 -15.34 -4.27 2.88
N PRO A 12 -15.35 -5.48 3.50
CA PRO A 12 -16.60 -6.14 3.84
C PRO A 12 -17.50 -5.30 4.78
N PRO A 13 -18.83 -5.40 4.67
CA PRO A 13 -19.75 -4.70 5.56
C PRO A 13 -19.50 -5.01 7.05
N GLY A 14 -19.67 -4.01 7.93
CA GLY A 14 -19.51 -4.16 9.37
C GLY A 14 -18.05 -4.15 9.86
N THR A 15 -17.10 -3.80 8.99
CA THR A 15 -15.68 -3.66 9.33
C THR A 15 -15.31 -2.21 9.67
N PHE A 16 -14.15 -2.02 10.31
CA PHE A 16 -13.60 -0.71 10.67
C PHE A 16 -12.31 -0.43 9.90
N PHE A 17 -12.41 -0.45 8.57
CA PHE A 17 -11.31 -0.08 7.68
C PHE A 17 -11.56 1.31 7.10
N ASP A 18 -10.48 2.07 6.87
CA ASP A 18 -10.58 3.37 6.22
C ASP A 18 -11.08 3.19 4.77
N TYR A 19 -10.56 2.18 4.05
CA TYR A 19 -10.97 1.90 2.66
C TYR A 19 -11.03 0.40 2.33
N ALA A 20 -9.91 -0.32 2.44
CA ALA A 20 -9.78 -1.72 1.99
C ALA A 20 -9.29 -2.64 3.12
N PRO A 21 -9.53 -3.97 3.02
CA PRO A 21 -9.23 -4.90 4.11
C PRO A 21 -7.73 -5.20 4.24
N ILE A 22 -6.95 -5.01 3.18
CA ILE A 22 -5.51 -5.31 3.17
C ILE A 22 -4.74 -4.11 2.60
N HIS A 23 -3.74 -3.66 3.35
CA HIS A 23 -2.73 -2.70 2.94
C HIS A 23 -1.36 -3.41 2.83
N LEU A 24 -0.76 -3.33 1.64
CA LEU A 24 0.53 -3.91 1.29
C LEU A 24 1.56 -2.79 1.10
N LEU A 25 2.79 -3.01 1.54
CA LEU A 25 3.91 -2.06 1.37
C LEU A 25 5.20 -2.83 1.11
N THR A 26 6.11 -2.28 0.32
CA THR A 26 7.43 -2.90 0.13
C THR A 26 8.52 -2.25 0.96
N THR A 27 9.56 -3.02 1.29
CA THR A 27 10.77 -2.47 1.90
C THR A 27 11.51 -1.51 0.96
N ALA A 28 11.43 -1.73 -0.36
CA ALA A 28 12.01 -0.85 -1.38
C ALA A 28 11.42 0.57 -1.32
N THR A 29 10.10 0.71 -1.12
CA THR A 29 9.47 2.03 -0.90
C THR A 29 10.03 2.71 0.35
N LEU A 30 10.19 1.97 1.46
CA LEU A 30 10.74 2.52 2.70
C LEU A 30 12.19 2.96 2.53
N GLU A 31 13.01 2.15 1.86
CA GLU A 31 14.40 2.46 1.53
C GLU A 31 14.48 3.72 0.66
N ARG A 32 13.67 3.79 -0.40
CA ARG A 32 13.62 4.96 -1.28
C ARG A 32 13.28 6.23 -0.52
N LEU A 33 12.32 6.19 0.39
CA LEU A 33 11.94 7.35 1.19
C LEU A 33 13.06 7.77 2.16
N ARG A 34 13.80 6.82 2.74
CA ARG A 34 14.98 7.10 3.57
C ARG A 34 16.10 7.77 2.76
N GLU A 35 16.30 7.39 1.50
CA GLU A 35 17.25 8.08 0.63
C GLU A 35 16.85 9.53 0.36
N VAL A 36 15.56 9.77 0.10
CA VAL A 36 15.04 11.11 -0.23
C VAL A 36 15.04 12.03 0.98
N TYR A 37 14.75 11.50 2.18
CA TYR A 37 14.79 12.26 3.43
C TYR A 37 15.47 11.45 4.55
N PRO A 38 16.82 11.47 4.62
CA PRO A 38 17.59 10.65 5.57
C PRO A 38 17.37 10.97 7.05
N ALA A 39 16.95 12.19 7.37
CA ALA A 39 16.60 12.56 8.75
C ALA A 39 15.25 11.98 9.20
N GLY A 40 14.40 11.56 8.27
CA GLY A 40 13.09 10.98 8.54
C GLY A 40 13.16 9.51 8.89
N THR A 41 12.46 9.10 9.95
CA THR A 41 12.32 7.68 10.30
C THR A 41 11.13 7.06 9.56
N PHE A 42 11.37 6.54 8.35
CA PHE A 42 10.39 5.77 7.56
C PHE A 42 10.30 4.32 8.06
N ASP A 43 9.59 4.13 9.17
CA ASP A 43 9.27 2.82 9.73
C ASP A 43 7.89 2.37 9.24
N ALA A 44 7.73 1.07 8.92
CA ALA A 44 6.46 0.50 8.45
C ALA A 44 5.30 0.80 9.40
N ARG A 45 5.56 0.91 10.71
CA ARG A 45 4.56 1.25 11.75
C ARG A 45 3.83 2.57 11.48
N ARG A 46 4.47 3.55 10.82
CA ARG A 46 3.82 4.81 10.41
C ARG A 46 2.67 4.59 9.43
N PHE A 47 2.79 3.58 8.58
CA PHE A 47 1.88 3.32 7.46
C PHE A 47 0.84 2.25 7.76
N ARG A 48 1.01 1.50 8.87
CA ARG A 48 0.09 0.46 9.35
C ARG A 48 -0.27 -0.56 8.25
N PRO A 49 0.70 -1.13 7.50
CA PRO A 49 0.41 -2.20 6.55
C PRO A 49 0.03 -3.46 7.29
N ASN A 50 -0.78 -4.30 6.64
CA ASN A 50 -1.01 -5.67 7.07
C ASN A 50 0.17 -6.56 6.68
N ILE A 51 0.76 -6.31 5.51
CA ILE A 51 1.84 -7.12 4.94
C ILE A 51 2.93 -6.21 4.41
N VAL A 52 4.17 -6.49 4.83
CA VAL A 52 5.39 -5.88 4.27
C VAL A 52 6.09 -6.91 3.40
N ILE A 53 6.39 -6.54 2.16
CA ILE A 53 7.01 -7.42 1.16
C ILE A 53 8.45 -6.94 0.91
N ALA A 54 9.42 -7.83 1.07
CA ALA A 54 10.78 -7.59 0.61
C ALA A 54 10.88 -8.05 -0.86
N PRO A 55 10.98 -7.13 -1.83
CA PRO A 55 11.09 -7.53 -3.23
C PRO A 55 12.50 -8.07 -3.53
N ALA A 56 12.67 -8.72 -4.69
CA ALA A 56 13.99 -9.17 -5.12
C ALA A 56 14.98 -7.99 -5.20
N GLN A 57 16.27 -8.25 -4.96
CA GLN A 57 17.32 -7.22 -4.81
C GLN A 57 17.45 -6.22 -5.98
N THR A 58 16.92 -6.55 -7.16
CA THR A 58 16.92 -5.67 -8.33
C THR A 58 15.75 -4.66 -8.34
N ALA A 59 14.75 -4.83 -7.46
CA ALA A 59 13.61 -3.94 -7.38
C ALA A 59 13.92 -2.76 -6.46
N ALA A 60 13.75 -1.54 -6.99
CA ALA A 60 14.01 -0.29 -6.29
C ALA A 60 12.84 0.68 -6.46
N GLY A 61 12.80 1.71 -5.61
CA GLY A 61 11.75 2.72 -5.66
C GLY A 61 10.38 2.20 -5.23
N PHE A 62 9.33 2.77 -5.81
CA PHE A 62 7.93 2.47 -5.48
C PHE A 62 7.39 1.28 -6.27
N THR A 63 8.05 0.13 -6.16
CA THR A 63 7.82 -1.02 -7.06
C THR A 63 6.39 -1.54 -7.03
N GLU A 64 5.71 -1.48 -5.87
CA GLU A 64 4.33 -1.95 -5.71
C GLU A 64 3.31 -1.15 -6.52
N ASN A 65 3.62 0.08 -6.93
CA ASN A 65 2.73 0.88 -7.79
C ASN A 65 2.44 0.15 -9.11
N SER A 66 3.43 -0.58 -9.65
CA SER A 66 3.28 -1.34 -10.89
C SER A 66 2.40 -2.59 -10.75
N TRP A 67 2.07 -2.98 -9.52
CA TRP A 67 1.29 -4.18 -9.25
C TRP A 67 -0.20 -3.92 -9.31
N LEU A 68 -0.62 -2.65 -9.31
CA LEU A 68 -2.02 -2.23 -9.33
C LEU A 68 -2.82 -2.95 -10.42
N GLY A 69 -3.97 -3.51 -10.02
CA GLY A 69 -4.86 -4.26 -10.90
C GLY A 69 -4.44 -5.71 -11.13
N GLN A 70 -3.26 -6.14 -10.64
CA GLN A 70 -2.77 -7.52 -10.78
C GLN A 70 -3.13 -8.38 -9.55
N THR A 71 -3.00 -9.69 -9.71
CA THR A 71 -3.17 -10.66 -8.62
C THR A 71 -1.82 -11.10 -8.07
N LEU A 72 -1.65 -11.00 -6.76
CA LEU A 72 -0.52 -11.57 -6.02
C LEU A 72 -0.91 -12.97 -5.53
N LEU A 73 -0.01 -13.92 -5.71
CA LEU A 73 -0.01 -15.22 -5.05
C LEU A 73 1.02 -15.20 -3.92
N ILE A 74 0.58 -15.52 -2.71
CA ILE A 74 1.42 -15.59 -1.51
C ILE A 74 1.41 -17.02 -0.98
N GLY A 75 2.60 -17.55 -0.70
CA GLY A 75 2.76 -18.88 -0.09
C GLY A 75 2.13 -19.99 -0.93
N SER A 76 1.41 -20.90 -0.27
CA SER A 76 0.84 -22.09 -0.89
C SER A 76 -0.45 -21.85 -1.69
N GLY A 77 -1.06 -20.66 -1.60
CA GLY A 77 -2.35 -20.46 -2.28
C GLY A 77 -3.11 -19.16 -2.03
N LEU A 78 -2.69 -18.29 -1.10
CA LEU A 78 -3.41 -17.04 -0.83
C LEU A 78 -3.33 -16.11 -2.05
N ARG A 79 -4.48 -15.67 -2.56
CA ARG A 79 -4.57 -14.77 -3.71
C ARG A 79 -5.13 -13.42 -3.31
N LEU A 80 -4.36 -12.37 -3.54
CA LEU A 80 -4.76 -10.99 -3.27
C LEU A 80 -4.86 -10.21 -4.58
N ARG A 81 -6.02 -9.60 -4.84
CA ARG A 81 -6.20 -8.67 -5.95
C ARG A 81 -5.82 -7.28 -5.48
N THR A 82 -4.81 -6.67 -6.08
CA THR A 82 -4.47 -5.27 -5.82
C THR A 82 -5.50 -4.37 -6.49
N ILE A 83 -5.94 -3.32 -5.80
CA ILE A 83 -7.10 -2.53 -6.22
C ILE A 83 -6.80 -1.04 -6.39
N ASP A 84 -5.99 -0.43 -5.53
CA ASP A 84 -5.74 1.01 -5.58
C ASP A 84 -4.48 1.40 -4.80
N PRO A 85 -3.86 2.56 -5.11
CA PRO A 85 -2.78 3.10 -4.29
C PRO A 85 -3.29 3.44 -2.88
N SER A 86 -2.40 3.42 -1.88
CA SER A 86 -2.70 3.85 -0.51
C SER A 86 -2.26 5.31 -0.29
N PRO A 87 -3.14 6.32 -0.49
CA PRO A 87 -2.84 7.69 -0.13
C PRO A 87 -2.65 7.80 1.38
N ARG A 88 -1.62 8.53 1.80
CA ARG A 88 -1.32 8.74 3.21
C ARG A 88 -1.83 10.09 3.66
N CYS A 89 -2.42 10.09 4.85
CA CYS A 89 -2.84 11.31 5.53
C CYS A 89 -1.86 11.69 6.64
N ILE A 90 -2.17 12.80 7.32
CA ILE A 90 -1.40 13.36 8.43
C ILE A 90 -1.14 12.37 9.58
N VAL A 91 -1.94 11.31 9.71
CA VAL A 91 -1.75 10.28 10.74
C VAL A 91 -0.35 9.67 10.71
N THR A 92 0.29 9.63 9.53
CA THR A 92 1.68 9.14 9.38
C THR A 92 2.73 10.01 10.08
N THR A 93 2.43 11.28 10.35
CA THR A 93 3.34 12.24 11.00
C THR A 93 3.21 12.24 12.52
N LEU A 94 2.15 11.65 13.06
CA LEU A 94 1.87 11.64 14.49
C LEU A 94 2.92 10.83 15.27
N PRO A 95 3.18 11.20 16.54
CA PRO A 95 4.09 10.45 17.38
C PRO A 95 3.53 9.06 17.71
N GLN A 96 4.41 8.06 17.74
CA GLN A 96 4.14 6.67 18.15
C GLN A 96 5.30 6.18 19.02
N TRP A 97 5.21 4.95 19.54
CA TRP A 97 6.26 4.41 20.41
C TRP A 97 7.62 4.30 19.69
N GLY A 98 8.56 5.17 20.08
CA GLY A 98 9.88 5.29 19.46
C GLY A 98 9.91 6.04 18.13
N LEU A 99 8.81 6.69 17.72
CA LEU A 99 8.69 7.45 16.48
C LEU A 99 8.15 8.85 16.80
N PRO A 100 8.99 9.91 16.85
CA PRO A 100 8.52 11.25 17.20
C PRO A 100 7.60 11.82 16.11
N HIS A 101 6.89 12.90 16.47
CA HIS A 101 6.15 13.68 15.50
C HIS A 101 7.09 14.24 14.43
N ASP A 102 6.79 14.00 13.16
CA ASP A 102 7.60 14.51 12.04
C ASP A 102 6.70 14.88 10.85
N PRO A 103 6.40 16.18 10.66
CA PRO A 103 5.56 16.64 9.56
C PRO A 103 6.24 16.57 8.19
N ALA A 104 7.57 16.40 8.14
CA ALA A 104 8.28 16.24 6.88
C ALA A 104 7.99 14.88 6.23
N ILE A 105 7.63 13.85 7.00
CA ILE A 105 7.27 12.52 6.48
C ILE A 105 6.21 12.63 5.38
N LEU A 106 5.05 13.25 5.66
CA LEU A 106 3.98 13.34 4.68
C LEU A 106 4.39 14.20 3.47
N ARG A 107 5.10 15.31 3.71
CA ARG A 107 5.57 16.20 2.63
C ARG A 107 6.55 15.50 1.69
N THR A 108 7.49 14.74 2.23
CA THR A 108 8.45 13.96 1.46
C THR A 108 7.72 12.95 0.56
N ILE A 109 6.74 12.23 1.11
CA ILE A 109 5.98 11.26 0.33
C ILE A 109 5.20 11.98 -0.78
N ALA A 110 4.54 13.10 -0.47
CA ALA A 110 3.78 13.89 -1.43
C ALA A 110 4.61 14.35 -2.63
N GLN A 111 5.89 14.68 -2.39
CA GLN A 111 6.83 15.10 -3.43
C GLN A 111 7.44 13.92 -4.20
N ALA A 112 7.57 12.76 -3.57
CA ALA A 112 8.30 11.63 -4.13
C ALA A 112 7.42 10.64 -4.91
N ASN A 113 6.15 10.48 -4.52
CA ASN A 113 5.28 9.46 -5.11
C ASN A 113 3.83 9.94 -5.24
N ALA A 114 3.35 9.99 -6.47
CA ALA A 114 1.96 10.23 -6.82
C ALA A 114 1.51 9.15 -7.79
N VAL A 115 0.33 8.58 -7.56
CA VAL A 115 -0.17 7.43 -8.32
C VAL A 115 -1.65 7.64 -8.62
N ALA A 116 -2.05 7.38 -9.86
CA ALA A 116 -3.46 7.46 -10.23
C ALA A 116 -4.24 6.31 -9.60
N SER A 117 -5.42 6.60 -9.05
CA SER A 117 -6.38 5.56 -8.70
C SER A 117 -6.86 4.84 -9.96
N ILE A 118 -7.08 3.54 -9.84
CA ILE A 118 -7.61 2.69 -10.90
C ILE A 118 -9.01 2.17 -10.56
N THR A 119 -9.49 2.34 -9.30
CA THR A 119 -10.84 1.91 -8.90
C THR A 119 -11.67 2.99 -8.19
N ALA A 120 -11.26 3.50 -7.02
CA ALA A 120 -12.05 4.46 -6.23
C ALA A 120 -12.36 5.77 -6.97
N ALA A 121 -11.35 6.30 -7.67
CA ALA A 121 -11.45 7.52 -8.45
C ALA A 121 -10.61 7.37 -9.73
N PRO A 122 -11.08 6.59 -10.73
CA PRO A 122 -10.25 6.19 -11.86
C PRO A 122 -9.62 7.38 -12.60
N GLY A 123 -8.29 7.38 -12.67
CA GLY A 123 -7.49 8.44 -13.31
C GLY A 123 -7.17 9.65 -12.39
N GLU A 124 -7.80 9.76 -11.22
CA GLU A 124 -7.48 10.80 -10.25
C GLU A 124 -6.12 10.53 -9.61
N MET A 125 -5.27 11.56 -9.58
CA MET A 125 -3.92 11.45 -9.04
C MET A 125 -3.94 11.60 -7.52
N PHE A 126 -3.62 10.52 -6.81
CA PHE A 126 -3.40 10.58 -5.37
C PHE A 126 -1.96 11.01 -5.10
N SER A 127 -1.82 12.10 -4.34
CA SER A 127 -0.54 12.53 -3.80
C SER A 127 -0.21 11.75 -2.52
N ALA A 128 1.08 11.67 -2.20
CA ALA A 128 1.57 11.06 -0.97
C ALA A 128 1.22 9.57 -0.83
N VAL A 129 1.57 8.76 -1.83
CA VAL A 129 1.26 7.33 -1.83
C VAL A 129 2.38 6.51 -1.19
N VAL A 130 2.02 5.63 -0.24
CA VAL A 130 2.91 4.61 0.33
C VAL A 130 2.12 3.31 0.44
N GLY A 131 2.50 2.32 -0.36
CA GLY A 131 1.80 1.05 -0.42
C GLY A 131 0.58 1.06 -1.33
N ILE A 132 -0.08 -0.10 -1.39
CA ILE A 132 -1.27 -0.36 -2.20
C ILE A 132 -2.30 -1.13 -1.38
N TYR A 133 -3.57 -0.95 -1.73
CA TYR A 133 -4.67 -1.71 -1.18
C TYR A 133 -4.94 -2.98 -1.99
N ALA A 134 -5.43 -4.01 -1.29
CA ALA A 134 -5.81 -5.27 -1.90
C ALA A 134 -7.07 -5.87 -1.22
N GLY A 135 -7.78 -6.70 -1.99
CA GLY A 135 -8.82 -7.60 -1.50
C GLY A 135 -8.39 -9.06 -1.63
N ALA A 136 -8.79 -9.90 -0.67
CA ALA A 136 -8.59 -11.34 -0.77
C ALA A 136 -9.59 -11.96 -1.78
N LEU A 137 -9.10 -12.85 -2.65
CA LEU A 137 -9.95 -13.59 -3.60
C LEU A 137 -10.46 -14.92 -3.03
N GLY A 138 -10.12 -15.22 -1.79
CA GLY A 138 -10.48 -16.43 -1.07
C GLY A 138 -9.67 -16.53 0.22
N ASP A 139 -9.99 -17.54 1.02
CA ASP A 139 -9.30 -17.78 2.28
C ASP A 139 -7.91 -18.36 2.07
N GLY A 140 -7.00 -18.08 3.00
CA GLY A 140 -5.65 -18.63 2.99
C GLY A 140 -4.86 -18.20 4.21
N ALA A 141 -3.96 -19.06 4.65
CA ALA A 141 -2.95 -18.70 5.63
C ALA A 141 -1.74 -18.08 4.93
N LEU A 142 -1.04 -17.21 5.65
CA LEU A 142 0.26 -16.69 5.25
C LEU A 142 1.21 -16.77 6.44
N GLN A 143 2.49 -16.93 6.16
CA GLN A 143 3.57 -16.88 7.13
C GLN A 143 4.68 -15.94 6.66
N VAL A 144 5.42 -15.37 7.62
CA VAL A 144 6.63 -14.60 7.29
C VAL A 144 7.61 -15.53 6.57
N GLY A 145 8.14 -15.06 5.44
CA GLY A 145 9.02 -15.85 4.58
C GLY A 145 8.31 -16.50 3.39
N ASP A 146 6.98 -16.46 3.32
CA ASP A 146 6.25 -16.92 2.15
C ASP A 146 6.66 -16.16 0.88
N ALA A 147 6.86 -16.91 -0.20
CA ALA A 147 7.15 -16.33 -1.50
C ALA A 147 5.94 -15.57 -2.04
N VAL A 148 6.19 -14.40 -2.62
CA VAL A 148 5.18 -13.57 -3.30
C VAL A 148 5.45 -13.59 -4.79
N ARG A 149 4.42 -13.85 -5.60
CA ARG A 149 4.50 -13.87 -7.07
C ARG A 149 3.36 -13.07 -7.68
N LEU A 150 3.66 -12.29 -8.72
CA LEU A 150 2.62 -11.71 -9.57
C LEU A 150 2.14 -12.79 -10.55
N LEU A 151 0.82 -12.97 -10.63
CA LEU A 151 0.20 -13.90 -11.58
C LEU A 151 -0.16 -13.24 -12.93
N GLY A 152 0.16 -11.95 -13.10
CA GLY A 152 -0.30 -11.14 -14.22
C GLY A 152 -1.79 -10.77 -14.10
N SER A 153 -2.27 -9.90 -14.98
CA SER A 153 -3.71 -9.70 -15.16
C SER A 153 -4.30 -10.96 -15.77
N PRO A 154 -5.51 -11.41 -15.38
CA PRO A 154 -6.21 -12.39 -16.20
C PRO A 154 -6.29 -11.82 -17.61
N ALA A 155 -5.87 -12.61 -18.61
CA ALA A 155 -6.18 -12.30 -19.99
C ALA A 155 -7.68 -11.99 -20.03
N SER A 156 -8.06 -10.85 -20.58
CA SER A 156 -9.46 -10.50 -20.84
C SER A 156 -10.06 -11.65 -21.63
N GLY A 157 -10.72 -12.55 -20.91
CA GLY A 157 -11.40 -13.71 -21.45
C GLY A 157 -12.60 -13.22 -22.24
N GLN A 158 -12.66 -13.71 -23.47
CA GLN A 158 -13.73 -13.58 -24.48
C GLN A 158 -15.14 -13.68 -23.91
#